data_AF-A0A0M8WXP3-F1
#
_entry.id   AF-A0A0M8WXP3-F1
#
_cell.length_a   1.000
_cell.length_b   1.000
_cell.length_c   1.000
_cell.angle_alpha   90.00
_cell.angle_beta   90.00
_cell.angle_gamma   90.00
#
_symmetry.space_group_name_H-M   'P 1'
#
loop_
_entity.id
_entity.type
_entity.pdbx_description
1 polymer ?
#
loop_
_entity_poly.entity_id
_entity_poly.type
_entity_poly.pdbx_seq_one_letter_code
_entity_poly.pdbx_strand_id
1 'polypeptide(L)'
;MDSENREALVMVEAGDYETALIALRALARVTQVMPPRLALVVADPGSRTEASALPGTAWYEDDLPPDVYSGLSPQERLFVDAWRARRIPKERPGDQLPWDAPGHLPPDQPPAE
;
A
#
# COMPACT_ATOMS: atom_id res chain seq x y z
N MET A 1 -8.29 13.29 -17.52
CA MET A 1 -7.14 13.62 -16.68
C MET A 1 -7.33 12.84 -15.40
N ASP A 2 -6.88 11.59 -15.38
CA ASP A 2 -6.83 10.80 -14.16
C ASP A 2 -5.78 11.45 -13.26
N SER A 3 -6.24 12.32 -12.37
CA SER A 3 -5.49 12.69 -11.19
C SER A 3 -5.43 11.44 -10.31
N GLU A 4 -4.55 10.49 -10.68
CA GLU A 4 -4.46 9.19 -10.02
C GLU A 4 -4.18 9.42 -8.54
N ASN A 5 -5.14 9.00 -7.72
CA ASN A 5 -5.00 8.87 -6.27
C ASN A 5 -3.89 7.85 -5.98
N ARG A 6 -2.63 8.32 -5.95
CA ARG A 6 -1.45 7.50 -5.73
C ARG A 6 -1.31 7.13 -4.26
N GLU A 7 -1.12 5.84 -4.02
CA GLU A 7 -0.77 5.32 -2.70
C GLU A 7 0.69 5.64 -2.38
N ALA A 8 0.93 6.19 -1.19
CA ALA A 8 2.25 6.45 -0.65
C ALA A 8 2.45 5.68 0.66
N LEU A 9 3.66 5.20 0.89
CA LEU A 9 4.10 4.72 2.19
C LEU A 9 4.63 5.90 3.00
N VAL A 10 4.12 6.05 4.22
CA VAL A 10 4.56 7.08 5.16
C VAL A 10 5.26 6.40 6.34
N MET A 11 6.44 6.89 6.67
CA MET A 11 7.22 6.48 7.83
C MET A 11 7.33 7.65 8.82
N VAL A 12 6.98 7.43 10.07
CA VAL A 12 7.21 8.39 11.16
C VAL A 12 8.65 8.22 11.64
N GLU A 13 9.50 9.22 11.36
CA GLU A 13 10.92 9.23 11.71
C GLU A 13 11.16 9.90 13.07
N ALA A 14 10.30 10.84 13.45
CA ALA A 14 10.40 11.57 14.69
C ALA A 14 9.01 11.94 15.24
N GLY A 15 8.91 11.99 16.56
CA GLY A 15 7.67 12.36 17.25
C GLY A 15 6.79 11.16 17.62
N ASP A 16 5.56 11.45 17.99
CA ASP A 16 4.57 10.46 18.41
C ASP A 16 3.78 9.93 17.22
N TYR A 17 3.73 8.60 17.07
CA TYR A 17 3.08 7.92 15.96
C TYR A 17 1.58 8.19 15.91
N GLU A 18 0.89 8.18 17.05
CA GLU A 18 -0.55 8.39 17.10
C GLU A 18 -0.90 9.83 16.68
N THR A 19 -0.12 10.81 17.12
CA THR A 19 -0.25 12.21 16.71
C THR A 19 -0.03 12.36 15.19
N ALA A 20 1.02 11.75 14.65
CA ALA A 20 1.27 11.76 13.20
C ALA A 20 0.12 11.09 12.43
N LEU A 21 -0.41 9.97 12.94
CA LEU A 21 -1.51 9.25 12.33
C LEU A 21 -2.83 10.05 12.32
N ILE A 22 -3.10 10.80 13.39
CA ILE A 22 -4.24 11.74 13.43
C ILE A 22 -4.09 12.82 12.37
N ALA A 23 -2.91 13.43 12.25
CA ALA A 23 -2.63 14.45 11.24
C ALA A 23 -2.76 13.88 9.81
N LEU A 24 -2.23 12.68 9.57
CA LEU A 24 -2.35 12.00 8.29
C LEU A 24 -3.82 11.75 7.92
N ARG A 25 -4.66 11.31 8.87
CA ARG A 25 -6.10 11.06 8.63
C ARG A 25 -6.88 12.34 8.31
N ALA A 26 -6.41 13.50 8.76
CA ALA A 26 -7.05 14.78 8.44
C ALA A 26 -6.77 15.23 7.00
N LEU A 27 -5.63 14.84 6.43
CA LEU A 27 -5.13 15.32 5.13
C LEU A 27 -5.20 14.26 4.02
N ALA A 28 -5.26 12.98 4.37
CA ALA A 28 -5.23 11.86 3.44
C ALA A 28 -6.05 10.68 3.96
N ARG A 29 -6.46 9.80 3.03
CA ARG A 29 -7.11 8.53 3.40
C ARG A 29 -6.04 7.52 3.79
N VAL A 30 -5.93 7.22 5.07
CA VAL A 30 -5.10 6.10 5.56
C VAL A 30 -5.76 4.77 5.20
N THR A 31 -5.10 3.95 4.39
CA THR A 31 -5.61 2.65 3.94
C THR A 31 -5.13 1.50 4.82
N GLN A 32 -3.90 1.58 5.32
CA GLN A 32 -3.31 0.58 6.21
C GLN A 32 -2.37 1.22 7.22
N VAL A 33 -2.20 0.55 8.37
CA VAL A 33 -1.31 0.98 9.44
C VAL A 33 -0.46 -0.21 9.92
N MET A 34 0.79 0.08 10.25
CA MET A 34 1.73 -0.83 10.88
C MET A 34 2.49 -0.06 11.98
N PRO A 35 1.97 -0.07 13.22
CA PRO A 35 2.66 0.50 14.35
C PRO A 35 4.06 -0.12 14.52
N PRO A 36 5.04 0.63 15.04
CA PRO A 36 4.90 1.95 15.65
C PRO A 36 5.21 3.12 14.70
N ARG A 37 5.38 2.91 13.39
CA ARG A 37 5.87 4.00 12.51
C ARG A 37 5.47 3.97 11.04
N LEU A 38 4.77 2.95 10.55
CA LEU A 38 4.43 2.84 9.13
C LEU A 38 2.94 2.99 8.88
N ALA A 39 2.57 3.68 7.80
CA ALA A 39 1.20 3.76 7.30
C ALA A 39 1.19 3.81 5.77
N LEU A 40 0.13 3.31 5.15
CA LEU A 40 -0.18 3.55 3.75
C LEU A 40 -1.29 4.58 3.65
N VAL A 41 -1.10 5.56 2.76
CA VAL A 41 -2.04 6.66 2.57
C VAL A 41 -2.32 6.88 1.10
N VAL A 42 -3.52 7.37 0.83
CA VAL A 42 -3.95 7.83 -0.49
C VAL A 42 -4.40 9.27 -0.33
N ALA A 43 -3.75 10.20 -1.01
CA ALA A 43 -4.05 11.62 -0.95
C ALA A 43 -4.45 12.14 -2.34
N ASP A 44 -5.47 13.00 -2.37
CA ASP A 44 -5.80 13.75 -3.58
C ASP A 44 -4.68 14.76 -3.88
N PRO A 45 -4.45 15.16 -5.15
CA PRO A 45 -3.31 16.01 -5.51
C PRO A 45 -3.23 17.33 -4.73
N GLY A 46 -4.37 17.92 -4.37
CA GLY A 46 -4.42 19.18 -3.61
C GLY A 46 -3.95 19.03 -2.17
N SER A 47 -4.36 17.96 -1.48
CA SER A 47 -3.98 17.69 -0.09
C SER A 47 -2.63 16.99 0.04
N ARG A 48 -2.12 16.40 -1.05
CA ARG A 48 -0.84 15.68 -1.07
C ARG A 48 0.34 16.56 -0.65
N THR A 49 0.44 17.78 -1.16
CA THR A 49 1.53 18.71 -0.83
C THR A 49 1.53 19.07 0.65
N GLU A 50 0.35 19.23 1.25
CA GLU A 50 0.21 19.53 2.67
C GLU A 50 0.52 18.29 3.52
N ALA A 51 0.01 17.12 3.12
CA ALA A 51 0.23 15.87 3.83
C ALA A 51 1.71 15.44 3.81
N SER A 52 2.41 15.61 2.68
CA SER A 52 3.85 15.29 2.55
C SER A 52 4.75 16.28 3.28
N ALA A 53 4.25 17.46 3.64
CA ALA A 53 4.96 18.45 4.44
C ALA A 53 4.80 18.24 5.96
N LEU A 54 4.10 17.19 6.41
CA LEU A 54 3.93 16.91 7.84
C LEU A 54 5.29 16.66 8.53
N PRO A 55 5.63 17.44 9.57
CA PRO A 55 6.90 17.30 10.28
C PRO A 55 7.10 15.91 10.87
N GLY A 56 8.33 15.39 10.77
CA GLY A 56 8.69 14.08 11.34
C GLY A 56 8.18 12.87 10.53
N THR A 57 7.64 13.10 9.33
CA THR A 57 7.21 12.03 8.42
C THR A 57 8.04 12.02 7.14
N ALA A 58 8.39 10.83 6.68
CA ALA A 58 9.00 10.59 5.37
C ALA A 58 7.99 9.88 4.46
N TRP A 59 7.84 10.39 3.23
CA TRP A 59 6.87 9.89 2.25
C TRP A 59 7.58 9.22 1.08
N TYR A 60 7.13 8.02 0.72
CA TYR A 60 7.68 7.21 -0.34
C TYR A 60 6.58 6.83 -1.33
N GLU A 61 6.68 7.37 -2.55
CA GLU A 61 5.64 7.20 -3.57
C GLU A 61 5.94 6.08 -4.55
N ASP A 62 7.21 5.75 -4.75
CA ASP A 62 7.67 4.78 -5.73
C ASP A 62 8.35 3.59 -5.06
N ASP A 63 9.40 3.87 -4.30
CA ASP A 63 10.12 2.86 -3.54
C ASP A 63 10.82 3.47 -2.31
N LEU A 64 11.26 2.59 -1.41
CA LEU A 64 12.12 2.91 -0.29
C LEU A 64 13.60 2.90 -0.70
N PRO A 65 14.41 3.87 -0.27
CA PRO A 65 15.86 3.78 -0.39
C PRO A 65 16.40 2.49 0.27
N PRO A 66 17.42 1.82 -0.32
CA PRO A 66 17.97 0.57 0.21
C PRO A 66 18.42 0.66 1.67
N ASP A 67 19.01 1.80 2.07
CA ASP A 67 19.49 2.02 3.44
C ASP A 67 18.32 2.06 4.43
N VAL A 68 17.22 2.73 4.08
CA VAL A 68 15.99 2.77 4.90
C VAL A 68 15.38 1.37 5.00
N TYR A 69 15.30 0.64 3.89
CA TYR A 69 14.75 -0.71 3.86
C TYR A 69 15.59 -1.68 4.71
N SER A 70 16.92 -1.54 4.69
CA SER A 70 17.83 -2.35 5.49
C SER A 70 17.64 -2.12 7.00
N GLY A 71 17.23 -0.92 7.41
CA GLY A 71 16.92 -0.55 8.79
C GLY A 71 15.54 -1.00 9.30
N LEU A 72 14.73 -1.66 8.46
CA LEU A 72 13.42 -2.16 8.87
C LEU A 72 13.52 -3.50 9.62
N SER A 73 12.67 -3.68 10.62
CA SER A 73 12.43 -4.97 11.27
C SER A 73 11.81 -5.98 10.28
N PRO A 74 11.85 -7.29 10.56
CA PRO A 74 11.26 -8.29 9.67
C PRO A 74 9.77 -8.06 9.37
N GLN A 75 8.99 -7.60 10.35
CA GLN A 75 7.56 -7.32 10.17
C GLN A 75 7.33 -6.09 9.29
N GLU A 76 8.12 -5.04 9.49
CA GLU A 76 8.08 -3.82 8.66
C GLU A 76 8.49 -4.12 7.21
N ARG A 77 9.51 -4.96 7.00
CA ARG A 77 9.89 -5.41 5.65
C ARG A 77 8.75 -6.12 4.96
N LEU A 78 8.07 -7.06 5.63
CA LEU A 78 6.90 -7.74 5.06
C LEU A 78 5.79 -6.77 4.67
N PHE A 79 5.56 -5.73 5.48
CA PHE A 79 4.58 -4.69 5.15
C PHE A 79 4.98 -3.90 3.89
N VAL A 80 6.24 -3.48 3.79
CA VAL A 80 6.78 -2.76 2.63
C VAL A 80 6.81 -3.65 1.38
N ASP A 81 7.14 -4.93 1.53
CA ASP A 81 7.17 -5.89 0.42
C ASP A 81 5.75 -6.16 -0.11
N ALA A 82 4.75 -6.23 0.78
CA ALA A 82 3.35 -6.33 0.38
C ALA A 82 2.88 -5.08 -0.39
N TRP A 83 3.28 -3.89 0.05
CA TRP A 83 3.02 -2.63 -0.67
C TRP A 83 3.66 -2.63 -2.06
N ARG A 84 4.95 -2.99 -2.16
CA ARG A 84 5.66 -3.14 -3.45
C ARG A 84 4.98 -4.14 -4.38
N ALA A 85 4.61 -5.31 -3.85
CA ALA A 85 4.01 -6.39 -4.64
C ALA A 85 2.65 -6.00 -5.26
N ARG A 86 1.88 -5.10 -4.63
CA ARG A 86 0.60 -4.63 -5.18
C ARG A 86 0.75 -3.79 -6.45
N ARG A 87 1.90 -3.16 -6.62
CA ARG A 87 2.20 -2.27 -7.75
C ARG A 87 2.70 -3.04 -8.96
N ILE A 88 3.09 -4.31 -8.78
CA ILE A 88 3.48 -5.19 -9.87
C ILE A 88 2.20 -5.65 -10.59
N PRO A 89 2.06 -5.43 -11.91
CA PRO A 89 0.95 -5.96 -12.68
C PRO A 89 0.85 -7.47 -12.52
N LYS A 90 -0.35 -7.97 -12.19
CA LYS A 90 -0.58 -9.41 -12.04
C LYS A 90 -0.96 -10.00 -13.38
N GLU A 91 -0.25 -11.03 -13.80
CA GLU A 91 -0.74 -11.91 -14.86
C GLU A 91 -1.94 -12.68 -14.33
N ARG A 92 -3.05 -12.62 -15.07
CA ARG A 92 -4.31 -13.29 -14.74
C ARG A 92 -4.70 -14.18 -15.91
N PRO A 93 -4.19 -15.42 -15.96
CA PRO A 93 -4.61 -16.37 -16.97
C PRO A 93 -6.14 -16.54 -16.90
N GLY A 94 -6.83 -16.23 -18.01
CA GLY A 94 -8.29 -16.28 -18.07
C GLY A 94 -9.02 -14.96 -17.82
N ASP A 95 -8.32 -13.86 -17.54
CA ASP A 95 -8.98 -12.55 -17.47
C ASP A 95 -9.53 -12.15 -18.85
N GLN A 96 -10.73 -11.56 -18.85
CA GLN A 96 -11.50 -11.22 -20.07
C GLN A 96 -11.90 -12.38 -20.99
N LEU A 97 -11.64 -13.64 -20.60
CA LEU A 97 -12.16 -14.78 -21.33
C LEU A 97 -13.63 -15.05 -20.92
N PRO A 98 -14.45 -15.57 -21.85
CA PRO A 98 -15.75 -16.14 -21.50
C PRO A 98 -15.61 -17.22 -20.40
N TRP A 99 -16.62 -17.34 -19.57
CA TRP A 99 -16.65 -18.34 -18.49
C TRP A 99 -16.51 -19.78 -19.01
N ASP A 100 -16.89 -20.03 -20.27
CA ASP A 100 -16.82 -21.32 -20.97
C ASP A 100 -15.57 -21.47 -21.86
N ALA A 101 -14.56 -20.61 -21.71
CA ALA A 101 -13.34 -20.71 -22.49
C ALA A 101 -12.66 -22.08 -22.31
N PRO A 102 -12.27 -22.77 -23.40
CA PRO A 102 -11.67 -24.09 -23.33
C PRO A 102 -10.34 -24.06 -22.57
N GLY A 103 -10.09 -25.08 -21.74
CA GLY A 103 -8.88 -25.19 -20.91
C GLY A 103 -9.05 -24.70 -19.46
N HIS A 104 -10.22 -24.19 -19.09
CA HIS A 104 -10.56 -23.79 -17.72
C HIS A 104 -11.66 -24.71 -17.17
N LEU A 105 -11.28 -25.83 -16.55
CA LEU A 105 -12.22 -26.71 -15.86
C LEU A 105 -12.53 -26.14 -14.46
N PRO A 106 -13.80 -26.14 -14.03
CA PRO A 106 -14.13 -25.81 -12.64
C PRO A 106 -13.46 -26.82 -11.69
N PRO A 107 -13.18 -26.42 -10.43
CA PRO A 107 -12.68 -27.35 -9.43
C PRO A 107 -13.67 -28.52 -9.24
N ASP A 108 -13.15 -29.69 -8.88
CA ASP A 108 -13.96 -30.87 -8.59
C ASP A 108 -15.02 -30.56 -7.52
N GLN A 109 -16.20 -31.16 -7.67
CA GLN A 109 -17.25 -31.03 -6.66
C GLN A 109 -16.79 -31.69 -5.35
N PRO A 110 -17.16 -31.13 -4.19
CA PRO A 110 -16.94 -31.83 -2.93
C PRO A 110 -17.65 -33.19 -2.94
N PRO A 111 -17.11 -34.20 -2.23
CA PRO A 111 -17.72 -35.52 -2.17
C PRO A 111 -19.15 -35.43 -1.60
N ALA A 112 -20.06 -36.21 -2.18
CA ALA A 112 -21.42 -36.34 -1.67
C ALA A 112 -21.41 -37.07 -0.31
N GLU A 113 -22.11 -36.53 0.68
CA GLU A 113 -22.43 -37.21 1.95
C GLU A 113 -23.51 -38.28 1.77
#